data_AF-A0A5M9N801-F1
#
_entry.id   AF-A0A5M9N801-F1
#
_cell.length_a   1.000
_cell.length_b   1.000
_cell.length_c   1.000
_cell.angle_alpha   90.00
_cell.angle_beta   90.00
_cell.angle_gamma   90.00
#
_symmetry.space_group_name_H-M   'P 1'
#
loop_
_entity.id
_entity.type
_entity.pdbx_description
1 polymer ?
#
loop_
_entity_poly.entity_id
_entity_poly.type
_entity_poly.pdbx_seq_one_letter_code
_entity_poly.pdbx_strand_id
1 'polypeptide(L)'
;MKLKVICIGDSLTYGYGLKRNEVWTNVLGRKLGVEVINKGVSGDTSAGMLSRLYNDVILSRPTHAVIMGGTNDLVWNLDIRQVISNLATIAFQLMQNCITPVFGLSVPICTELARKNWGLMSDFSNINKNLKVLNDKVVKFSQNYSIQVVDLYSPFTGSNGEGQEEYYIDGLHLNIDGNVKMADIIFNILV
;
A
#
# COMPACT_ATOMS: atom_id res chain seq x y z
N MET A 1 -23.45 -3.30 10.60
CA MET A 1 -22.68 -4.49 10.17
C MET A 1 -21.39 -4.55 10.98
N LYS A 2 -20.89 -5.74 11.33
CA LYS A 2 -19.60 -5.90 12.01
C LYS A 2 -18.47 -5.54 11.05
N LEU A 3 -17.47 -4.80 11.52
CA LEU A 3 -16.30 -4.42 10.72
C LEU A 3 -15.59 -5.67 10.18
N LYS A 4 -15.40 -5.71 8.85
CA LYS A 4 -14.64 -6.73 8.11
C LYS A 4 -13.73 -6.01 7.11
N VAL A 5 -12.42 -6.17 7.26
CA VAL A 5 -11.41 -5.45 6.48
C VAL A 5 -10.60 -6.44 5.66
N ILE A 6 -10.43 -6.15 4.38
CA ILE A 6 -9.47 -6.85 3.50
C ILE A 6 -8.43 -5.85 3.02
N CYS A 7 -7.16 -6.23 3.07
CA CYS A 7 -6.06 -5.41 2.59
C CYS A 7 -5.50 -6.05 1.32
N ILE A 8 -5.67 -5.40 0.17
CA ILE A 8 -5.13 -5.86 -1.11
C ILE A 8 -3.92 -5.02 -1.48
N GLY A 9 -2.84 -5.69 -1.87
CA GLY A 9 -1.63 -5.00 -2.30
C GLY A 9 -0.48 -5.92 -2.68
N ASP A 10 0.72 -5.36 -2.61
CA ASP A 10 1.95 -5.99 -3.04
C ASP A 10 2.76 -6.64 -1.87
N SER A 11 4.09 -6.63 -1.96
CA SER A 11 5.00 -7.16 -0.94
C SER A 11 4.92 -6.43 0.41
N LEU A 12 4.57 -5.14 0.42
CA LEU A 12 4.36 -4.40 1.67
C LEU A 12 3.10 -4.89 2.38
N THR A 13 2.04 -5.19 1.63
CA THR A 13 0.83 -5.80 2.19
C THR A 13 1.10 -7.24 2.61
N TYR A 14 1.84 -8.01 1.81
CA TYR A 14 2.20 -9.39 2.11
C TYR A 14 3.07 -9.51 3.38
N GLY A 15 3.86 -8.50 3.69
CA GLY A 15 4.81 -8.50 4.80
C GLY A 15 6.10 -9.25 4.45
N TYR A 16 6.71 -8.90 3.31
CA TYR A 16 7.98 -9.48 2.87
C TYR A 16 9.04 -9.43 3.98
N GLY A 17 9.73 -10.55 4.19
CA GLY A 17 10.79 -10.66 5.20
C GLY A 17 10.31 -10.78 6.65
N LEU A 18 9.00 -10.75 6.93
CA LEU A 18 8.46 -10.78 8.29
C LEU A 18 7.70 -12.08 8.61
N LYS A 19 7.61 -12.41 9.90
CA LYS A 19 6.69 -13.46 10.36
C LYS A 19 5.27 -12.95 10.29
N ARG A 20 4.31 -13.86 10.08
CA ARG A 20 2.90 -13.50 9.86
C ARG A 20 2.34 -12.61 10.98
N ASN A 21 2.63 -12.91 12.24
CA ASN A 21 2.16 -12.14 13.39
C ASN A 21 2.74 -10.70 13.48
N GLU A 22 3.85 -10.42 12.81
CA GLU A 22 4.54 -9.12 12.77
C GLU A 22 4.05 -8.22 11.62
N VAL A 23 3.41 -8.79 10.60
CA VAL A 23 2.89 -8.03 9.45
C VAL A 23 1.81 -7.04 9.89
N TRP A 24 1.84 -5.82 9.36
CA TRP A 24 0.96 -4.72 9.76
C TRP A 24 -0.53 -5.07 9.73
N THR A 25 -0.97 -5.93 8.80
CA THR A 25 -2.37 -6.40 8.73
C THR A 25 -2.78 -7.19 9.98
N ASN A 26 -1.90 -8.07 10.48
CA ASN A 26 -2.15 -8.82 11.71
C ASN A 26 -2.00 -7.93 12.95
N VAL A 27 -1.08 -6.96 12.95
CA VAL A 27 -0.97 -5.94 14.00
C VAL A 27 -2.25 -5.10 14.09
N LEU A 28 -2.74 -4.63 12.94
CA LEU A 28 -3.98 -3.85 12.81
C LEU A 28 -5.19 -4.64 13.28
N GLY A 29 -5.32 -5.91 12.89
CA GLY A 29 -6.42 -6.77 13.34
C GLY A 29 -6.47 -6.92 14.87
N ARG A 30 -5.31 -7.10 15.52
CA ARG A 30 -5.24 -7.12 16.99
C ARG A 30 -5.68 -5.79 17.61
N LYS A 31 -5.29 -4.66 17.04
CA LYS A 31 -5.66 -3.32 17.53
C LYS A 31 -7.16 -3.03 17.36
N LEU A 32 -7.74 -3.41 16.22
CA LEU A 32 -9.16 -3.24 15.93
C LEU A 32 -10.06 -4.25 16.67
N GLY A 33 -9.49 -5.35 17.19
CA GLY A 33 -10.27 -6.45 17.75
C GLY A 33 -11.10 -7.21 16.70
N VAL A 34 -10.69 -7.16 15.42
CA VAL A 34 -11.34 -7.86 14.30
C VAL A 34 -10.31 -8.56 13.42
N GLU A 35 -10.77 -9.53 12.63
CA GLU A 35 -9.93 -10.13 11.60
C GLU A 35 -9.71 -9.14 10.44
N VAL A 36 -8.44 -8.91 10.11
CA VAL A 36 -8.01 -8.16 8.93
C VAL A 36 -7.38 -9.17 7.97
N ILE A 37 -8.02 -9.37 6.81
CA ILE A 37 -7.59 -10.40 5.86
C ILE A 37 -6.53 -9.81 4.94
N ASN A 38 -5.35 -10.43 4.95
CA ASN A 38 -4.22 -10.05 4.09
C ASN A 38 -4.34 -10.70 2.70
N LYS A 39 -4.42 -9.87 1.66
CA LYS A 39 -4.39 -10.25 0.24
C LYS A 39 -3.22 -9.58 -0.48
N GLY A 40 -2.08 -9.50 0.19
CA GLY A 40 -0.81 -9.06 -0.38
C GLY A 40 -0.15 -10.15 -1.20
N VAL A 41 0.42 -9.79 -2.35
CA VAL A 41 1.22 -10.69 -3.20
C VAL A 41 2.55 -10.00 -3.52
N SER A 42 3.68 -10.64 -3.23
CA SER A 42 4.97 -10.00 -3.49
C SER A 42 5.22 -9.79 -4.98
N GLY A 43 5.69 -8.60 -5.36
CA GLY A 43 5.94 -8.23 -6.76
C GLY A 43 4.70 -7.83 -7.56
N ASP A 44 3.51 -7.84 -6.94
CA ASP A 44 2.26 -7.51 -7.62
C ASP A 44 2.24 -6.06 -8.09
N THR A 45 1.64 -5.82 -9.25
CA THR A 45 1.40 -4.48 -9.82
C THR A 45 -0.07 -4.10 -9.66
N SER A 46 -0.40 -2.84 -9.93
CA SER A 46 -1.81 -2.38 -9.95
C SER A 46 -2.70 -3.19 -10.90
N ALA A 47 -2.14 -3.67 -12.02
CA ALA A 47 -2.84 -4.55 -12.96
C ALA A 47 -3.06 -5.96 -12.38
N GLY A 48 -2.05 -6.52 -11.71
CA GLY A 48 -2.16 -7.80 -11.00
C GLY A 48 -3.23 -7.77 -9.91
N MET A 49 -3.21 -6.73 -9.08
CA MET A 49 -4.24 -6.48 -8.07
C MET A 49 -5.65 -6.39 -8.68
N LEU A 50 -5.80 -5.65 -9.78
CA LEU A 50 -7.09 -5.53 -10.48
C LEU A 50 -7.58 -6.89 -11.00
N SER A 51 -6.69 -7.71 -11.58
CA SER A 51 -7.05 -9.01 -12.15
C SER A 51 -7.62 -10.00 -11.12
N ARG A 52 -7.17 -9.92 -9.87
CA ARG A 52 -7.59 -10.82 -8.77
C ARG A 52 -8.60 -10.20 -7.81
N LEU A 53 -8.95 -8.93 -7.99
CA LEU A 53 -9.83 -8.16 -7.09
C LEU A 53 -11.13 -8.90 -6.76
N TYR A 54 -11.76 -9.50 -7.78
CA TYR A 54 -13.04 -10.20 -7.60
C TYR A 54 -12.92 -11.35 -6.60
N ASN A 55 -11.95 -12.23 -6.82
CA ASN A 55 -11.74 -13.42 -6.01
C ASN A 55 -11.20 -13.08 -4.62
N ASP A 56 -10.26 -12.14 -4.54
CA ASP A 56 -9.57 -11.84 -3.30
C ASP A 56 -10.36 -10.91 -2.38
N VAL A 57 -11.21 -10.05 -2.92
CA VAL A 57 -11.90 -9.02 -2.14
C VAL A 57 -13.42 -9.12 -2.29
N ILE A 58 -13.93 -8.98 -3.52
CA ILE A 58 -15.38 -8.77 -3.75
C ILE A 58 -16.21 -9.97 -3.29
N LEU A 59 -15.79 -11.20 -3.61
CA LEU A 59 -16.51 -12.42 -3.18
C LEU A 59 -16.67 -12.52 -1.66
N SER A 60 -15.72 -11.98 -0.90
CA SER A 60 -15.74 -12.01 0.56
C SER A 60 -16.65 -10.94 1.19
N ARG A 61 -17.20 -10.01 0.38
CA ARG A 61 -18.10 -8.92 0.81
C ARG A 61 -17.66 -8.21 2.10
N PRO A 62 -16.42 -7.70 2.18
CA PRO A 62 -15.98 -6.95 3.34
C PRO A 62 -16.70 -5.60 3.45
N THR A 63 -16.66 -5.00 4.63
CA THR A 63 -17.11 -3.61 4.81
C THR A 63 -16.13 -2.62 4.20
N HIS A 64 -14.83 -2.91 4.31
CA HIS A 64 -13.75 -2.02 3.86
C HIS A 64 -12.68 -2.81 3.11
N ALA A 65 -12.09 -2.17 2.11
CA ALA A 65 -10.93 -2.67 1.40
C ALA A 65 -9.81 -1.61 1.42
N VAL A 66 -8.69 -1.94 2.08
CA VAL A 66 -7.48 -1.10 2.05
C VAL A 66 -6.66 -1.48 0.83
N ILE A 67 -6.34 -0.50 -0.02
CA ILE A 67 -5.67 -0.67 -1.30
C ILE A 67 -4.30 -0.02 -1.21
N MET A 68 -3.23 -0.80 -1.44
CA MET A 68 -1.85 -0.29 -1.52
C MET A 68 -1.13 -0.94 -2.70
N GLY A 69 -0.59 -0.13 -3.60
CA GLY A 69 0.18 -0.62 -4.74
C GLY A 69 0.64 0.50 -5.66
N GLY A 70 1.49 0.16 -6.62
CA GLY A 70 2.07 1.10 -7.58
C GLY A 70 3.59 1.22 -7.52
N THR A 71 4.23 0.88 -6.39
CA THR A 71 5.70 0.91 -6.29
C THR A 71 6.34 -0.06 -7.30
N ASN A 72 5.84 -1.30 -7.38
CA ASN A 72 6.33 -2.27 -8.38
C ASN A 72 6.06 -1.82 -9.81
N ASP A 73 4.91 -1.19 -10.08
CA ASP A 73 4.61 -0.64 -11.40
C ASP A 73 5.70 0.35 -11.84
N LEU A 74 6.15 1.21 -10.92
CA LEU A 74 7.22 2.17 -11.20
C LEU A 74 8.58 1.50 -11.36
N VAL A 75 8.90 0.50 -10.53
CA VAL A 75 10.13 -0.32 -10.68
C VAL A 75 10.18 -0.98 -12.06
N TRP A 76 9.03 -1.44 -12.58
CA TRP A 76 8.91 -2.00 -13.93
C TRP A 76 8.74 -0.94 -15.02
N ASN A 77 8.92 0.34 -14.70
CA ASN A 77 8.84 1.48 -15.61
C ASN A 77 7.48 1.58 -16.34
N LEU A 78 6.39 1.22 -15.67
CA LEU A 78 5.04 1.36 -16.20
C LEU A 78 4.54 2.80 -16.10
N ASP A 79 3.67 3.19 -17.03
CA ASP A 79 3.11 4.55 -17.07
C ASP A 79 2.20 4.80 -15.86
N ILE A 80 2.48 5.87 -15.10
CA ILE A 80 1.68 6.33 -13.96
C ILE A 80 0.20 6.48 -14.32
N ARG A 81 -0.13 6.88 -15.56
CA ARG A 81 -1.52 6.98 -16.03
C ARG A 81 -2.22 5.63 -16.01
N GLN A 82 -1.52 4.56 -16.38
CA GLN A 82 -2.05 3.20 -16.30
C GLN A 82 -2.24 2.76 -14.85
N VAL A 83 -1.28 3.07 -13.98
CA VAL A 83 -1.36 2.76 -12.54
C VAL A 83 -2.61 3.42 -11.93
N ILE A 84 -2.79 4.72 -12.16
CA ILE A 84 -3.97 5.45 -11.67
C ILE A 84 -5.27 4.90 -12.26
N SER A 85 -5.29 4.54 -13.55
CA SER A 85 -6.46 3.92 -14.18
C SER A 85 -6.85 2.60 -13.52
N ASN A 86 -5.86 1.76 -13.21
CA ASN A 86 -6.08 0.48 -12.53
C ASN A 86 -6.60 0.70 -11.10
N LEU A 87 -5.95 1.57 -10.33
CA LEU A 87 -6.36 1.89 -8.95
C LEU A 87 -7.77 2.50 -8.91
N ALA A 88 -8.10 3.40 -9.83
CA ALA A 88 -9.44 3.98 -9.96
C ALA A 88 -10.48 2.89 -10.27
N THR A 89 -10.16 1.96 -11.18
CA THR A 89 -11.03 0.84 -11.52
C THR A 89 -11.27 -0.07 -10.32
N ILE A 90 -10.24 -0.36 -9.53
CA ILE A 90 -10.36 -1.12 -8.28
C ILE A 90 -11.34 -0.42 -7.33
N ALA A 91 -11.16 0.88 -7.09
CA ALA A 91 -12.04 1.64 -6.20
C ALA A 91 -13.50 1.66 -6.68
N PHE A 92 -13.74 1.87 -7.99
CA PHE A 92 -15.09 1.87 -8.54
C PHE A 92 -15.77 0.49 -8.43
N GLN A 93 -15.06 -0.61 -8.70
CA GLN A 93 -15.62 -1.94 -8.54
C GLN A 93 -15.97 -2.26 -7.08
N LEU A 94 -15.15 -1.80 -6.12
CA LEU A 94 -15.45 -1.94 -4.69
C LEU A 94 -16.71 -1.17 -4.30
N MET A 95 -16.83 0.10 -4.69
CA MET A 95 -18.01 0.92 -4.40
C MET A 95 -19.29 0.35 -5.04
N GLN A 96 -19.21 -0.15 -6.27
CA GLN A 96 -20.33 -0.83 -6.94
C GLN A 96 -20.82 -2.08 -6.18
N ASN A 97 -19.94 -2.72 -5.39
CA ASN A 97 -20.26 -3.87 -4.56
C ASN A 97 -20.52 -3.49 -3.10
N CYS A 98 -20.77 -2.21 -2.81
CA CYS A 98 -21.01 -1.67 -1.46
C CYS A 98 -19.85 -1.91 -0.48
N ILE A 99 -18.61 -1.94 -0.98
CA ILE A 99 -17.39 -2.06 -0.20
C ILE A 99 -16.73 -0.68 -0.16
N THR A 100 -16.42 -0.16 1.03
CA THR A 100 -15.75 1.14 1.18
C THR A 100 -14.26 1.01 0.81
N PRO A 101 -13.78 1.65 -0.27
CA PRO A 101 -12.35 1.67 -0.57
C PRO A 101 -11.62 2.66 0.34
N VAL A 102 -10.40 2.30 0.74
CA VAL A 102 -9.47 3.17 1.46
C VAL A 102 -8.10 3.05 0.80
N PHE A 103 -7.53 4.15 0.29
CA PHE A 103 -6.20 4.11 -0.29
C PHE A 103 -5.13 4.34 0.77
N GLY A 104 -4.12 3.46 0.82
CA GLY A 104 -2.85 3.76 1.47
C GLY A 104 -1.89 4.36 0.45
N LEU A 105 -1.40 5.57 0.70
CA LEU A 105 -0.33 6.13 -0.12
C LEU A 105 0.90 5.22 -0.06
N SER A 106 1.66 5.12 -1.14
CA SER A 106 2.90 4.32 -1.11
C SER A 106 3.93 5.00 -0.21
N VAL A 107 4.67 4.22 0.59
CA VAL A 107 5.76 4.73 1.45
C VAL A 107 6.97 5.15 0.59
N PRO A 108 7.73 6.20 0.96
CA PRO A 108 8.94 6.60 0.23
C PRO A 108 9.99 5.49 0.22
N ILE A 109 10.82 5.44 -0.81
CA ILE A 109 11.94 4.50 -0.86
C ILE A 109 13.14 5.09 -0.09
N CYS A 110 13.80 4.27 0.73
CA CYS A 110 15.12 4.63 1.28
C CYS A 110 16.17 4.32 0.22
N THR A 111 16.56 5.32 -0.59
CA THR A 111 17.30 5.03 -1.84
C THR A 111 18.72 4.56 -1.60
N GLU A 112 19.36 4.99 -0.50
CA GLU A 112 20.69 4.50 -0.11
C GLU A 112 20.66 2.99 0.14
N LEU A 113 19.74 2.53 0.98
CA LEU A 113 19.62 1.11 1.33
C LEU A 113 19.11 0.30 0.13
N ALA A 114 18.17 0.84 -0.64
CA ALA A 114 17.68 0.19 -1.87
C ALA A 114 18.80 0.04 -2.91
N ARG A 115 19.69 1.04 -3.06
CA ARG A 115 20.84 0.93 -3.97
C ARG A 115 21.81 -0.18 -3.55
N LYS A 116 22.06 -0.33 -2.24
CA LYS A 116 22.93 -1.38 -1.72
C LYS A 116 22.38 -2.79 -2.00
N ASN A 117 21.07 -2.99 -1.88
CA ASN A 117 20.44 -4.31 -2.00
C ASN A 117 19.92 -4.63 -3.41
N TRP A 118 19.52 -3.60 -4.16
CA TRP A 118 18.75 -3.73 -5.40
C TRP A 118 19.28 -2.87 -6.56
N GLY A 119 20.46 -2.25 -6.43
CA GLY A 119 20.93 -1.18 -7.33
C GLY A 119 21.03 -1.54 -8.81
N LEU A 120 21.03 -2.82 -9.18
CA LEU A 120 21.00 -3.27 -10.59
C LEU A 120 19.59 -3.29 -11.20
N MET A 121 18.54 -3.21 -10.38
CA MET A 121 17.15 -3.32 -10.86
C MET A 121 16.60 -2.02 -11.42
N SER A 122 16.90 -0.87 -10.79
CA SER A 122 16.26 0.41 -11.12
C SER A 122 17.00 1.61 -10.52
N ASP A 123 16.76 2.79 -11.10
CA ASP A 123 17.13 4.07 -10.48
C ASP A 123 16.09 4.45 -9.42
N PHE A 124 16.33 4.03 -8.18
CA PHE A 124 15.42 4.28 -7.07
C PHE A 124 15.24 5.75 -6.72
N SER A 125 16.19 6.63 -7.06
CA SER A 125 16.01 8.08 -6.87
C SER A 125 14.97 8.62 -7.85
N ASN A 126 14.97 8.14 -9.10
CA ASN A 126 13.91 8.47 -10.06
C ASN A 126 12.57 7.82 -9.71
N ILE A 127 12.58 6.55 -9.25
CA ILE A 127 11.36 5.88 -8.77
C ILE A 127 10.72 6.67 -7.63
N ASN A 128 11.50 7.15 -6.64
CA ASN A 128 10.96 7.89 -5.51
C ASN A 128 10.29 9.22 -5.94
N LYS A 129 10.85 9.91 -6.94
CA LYS A 129 10.20 11.10 -7.55
C LYS A 129 8.86 10.75 -8.20
N ASN A 130 8.83 9.68 -8.99
CA ASN A 130 7.60 9.20 -9.64
C ASN A 130 6.57 8.69 -8.63
N LEU A 131 7.03 8.12 -7.51
CA LEU A 131 6.18 7.67 -6.42
C LEU A 131 5.45 8.84 -5.77
N LYS A 132 6.14 9.96 -5.54
CA LYS A 132 5.49 11.20 -5.09
C LYS A 132 4.43 11.68 -6.08
N VAL A 133 4.73 11.68 -7.38
CA VAL A 133 3.76 12.06 -8.42
C VAL A 133 2.55 11.12 -8.44
N LEU A 134 2.77 9.82 -8.25
CA LEU A 134 1.71 8.83 -8.14
C LEU A 134 0.82 9.11 -6.92
N ASN A 135 1.42 9.30 -5.74
CA ASN A 135 0.70 9.61 -4.51
C ASN A 135 -0.13 10.90 -4.65
N ASP A 136 0.44 11.97 -5.21
CA ASP A 136 -0.28 13.23 -5.44
C ASP A 136 -1.50 13.02 -6.38
N LYS A 137 -1.38 12.14 -7.38
CA LYS A 137 -2.50 11.76 -8.25
C LYS A 137 -3.55 10.91 -7.54
N VAL A 138 -3.15 9.97 -6.68
CA VAL A 138 -4.09 9.18 -5.85
C VAL A 138 -4.88 10.09 -4.91
N VAL A 139 -4.22 11.06 -4.25
CA VAL A 139 -4.89 12.06 -3.41
C VAL A 139 -5.92 12.85 -4.22
N LYS A 140 -5.51 13.40 -5.37
CA LYS A 140 -6.40 14.19 -6.24
C LYS A 140 -7.60 13.37 -6.74
N PHE A 141 -7.36 12.12 -7.15
CA PHE A 141 -8.44 11.21 -7.54
C PHE A 141 -9.41 10.99 -6.36
N SER A 142 -8.88 10.65 -5.19
CA SER A 142 -9.68 10.30 -4.02
C SER A 142 -10.55 11.47 -3.53
N GLN A 143 -10.03 12.70 -3.58
CA GLN A 143 -10.80 13.92 -3.29
C GLN A 143 -12.02 14.09 -4.18
N ASN A 144 -11.90 13.81 -5.50
CA ASN A 144 -13.00 13.96 -6.45
C ASN A 144 -14.15 12.97 -6.21
N TYR A 145 -13.87 11.84 -5.56
CA TYR A 145 -14.84 10.76 -5.33
C TYR A 145 -15.12 10.52 -3.84
N SER A 146 -14.65 11.40 -2.95
CA SER A 146 -14.79 11.26 -1.50
C SER A 146 -14.28 9.92 -0.95
N ILE A 147 -13.20 9.39 -1.54
CA ILE A 147 -12.53 8.17 -1.09
C ILE A 147 -11.54 8.53 0.02
N GLN A 148 -11.51 7.76 1.09
CA GLN A 148 -10.61 7.98 2.21
C GLN A 148 -9.16 7.62 1.83
N VAL A 149 -8.21 8.43 2.27
CA VAL A 149 -6.78 8.24 2.03
C VAL A 149 -6.03 8.20 3.36
N VAL A 150 -5.17 7.20 3.51
CA VAL A 150 -4.19 7.09 4.59
C VAL A 150 -2.85 7.63 4.08
N ASP A 151 -2.35 8.69 4.70
CA ASP A 151 -1.00 9.19 4.41
C ASP A 151 0.06 8.31 5.09
N LEU A 152 0.58 7.35 4.34
CA LEU A 152 1.74 6.55 4.73
C LEU A 152 3.05 7.10 4.14
N TYR A 153 3.01 8.19 3.35
CA TYR A 153 4.21 8.73 2.74
C TYR A 153 4.94 9.67 3.70
N SER A 154 4.24 10.69 4.20
CA SER A 154 4.85 11.74 5.04
C SER A 154 5.45 11.18 6.34
N PRO A 155 4.78 10.28 7.09
CA PRO A 155 5.32 9.74 8.34
C PRO A 155 6.59 8.90 8.17
N PHE A 156 6.83 8.36 6.98
CA PHE A 156 8.02 7.54 6.65
C PHE A 156 9.11 8.34 5.92
N THR A 157 8.86 9.62 5.60
CA THR A 157 9.82 10.51 4.95
C THR A 157 10.77 11.10 5.98
N GLY A 158 12.08 10.96 5.77
CA GLY A 158 13.14 11.49 6.62
C GLY A 158 13.53 12.92 6.25
N SER A 159 14.51 13.46 6.97
CA SER A 159 15.02 14.83 6.75
C SER A 159 15.65 15.04 5.36
N ASN A 160 16.13 13.96 4.74
CA ASN A 160 16.67 13.96 3.37
C ASN A 160 15.57 13.88 2.28
N GLY A 161 14.29 13.80 2.66
CA GLY A 161 13.17 13.65 1.72
C GLY A 161 12.96 12.24 1.19
N GLU A 162 13.66 11.24 1.72
CA GLU A 162 13.56 9.82 1.35
C GLU A 162 13.08 8.96 2.51
N GLY A 163 13.00 7.63 2.34
CA GLY A 163 12.61 6.72 3.41
C GLY A 163 13.60 6.75 4.60
N GLN A 164 13.05 6.88 5.81
CA GLN A 164 13.77 6.74 7.09
C GLN A 164 14.34 5.32 7.25
N GLU A 165 15.66 5.17 7.14
CA GLU A 165 16.36 3.88 7.08
C GLU A 165 15.97 2.93 8.23
N GLU A 166 15.74 3.46 9.43
CA GLU A 166 15.39 2.69 10.63
C GLU A 166 14.09 1.89 10.51
N TYR A 167 13.23 2.18 9.51
CA TYR A 167 11.99 1.45 9.27
C TYR A 167 12.09 0.43 8.13
N TYR A 168 13.25 0.27 7.47
CA TYR A 168 13.41 -0.61 6.31
C TYR A 168 14.28 -1.83 6.59
N ILE A 169 14.03 -2.91 5.84
CA ILE A 169 14.87 -4.11 5.77
C ILE A 169 15.95 -3.92 4.71
N ASP A 170 15.55 -3.46 3.53
CA ASP A 170 16.36 -3.43 2.30
C ASP A 170 16.19 -2.14 1.49
N GLY A 171 15.46 -1.18 2.04
CA GLY A 171 15.14 0.13 1.45
C GLY A 171 13.83 0.18 0.67
N LEU A 172 13.19 -0.96 0.41
CA LEU A 172 11.87 -1.07 -0.23
C LEU A 172 10.82 -1.63 0.74
N HIS A 173 11.21 -2.63 1.53
CA HIS A 173 10.33 -3.35 2.44
C HIS A 173 10.52 -2.87 3.87
N LEU A 174 9.39 -2.67 4.57
CA LEU A 174 9.40 -2.23 5.96
C LEU A 174 9.77 -3.36 6.92
N ASN A 175 10.54 -3.04 7.94
CA ASN A 175 10.85 -3.94 9.04
C ASN A 175 9.68 -4.01 10.05
N ILE A 176 9.89 -4.66 11.20
CA ILE A 176 8.87 -4.83 12.24
C ILE A 176 8.35 -3.48 12.73
N ASP A 177 9.26 -2.54 13.07
CA ASP A 177 8.88 -1.22 13.58
C ASP A 177 8.13 -0.41 12.52
N GLY A 178 8.53 -0.52 11.25
CA GLY A 178 7.81 0.08 10.13
C GLY A 178 6.40 -0.50 9.97
N ASN A 179 6.23 -1.81 10.14
CA ASN A 179 4.91 -2.45 10.08
C ASN A 179 4.01 -2.05 11.26
N VAL A 180 4.57 -1.90 12.47
CA VAL A 180 3.82 -1.40 13.63
C VAL A 180 3.36 0.04 13.39
N LYS A 181 4.26 0.92 12.93
CA LYS A 181 3.95 2.30 12.60
C LYS A 181 2.89 2.43 11.51
N MET A 182 2.99 1.62 10.45
CA MET A 182 1.97 1.54 9.38
C MET A 182 0.61 1.14 9.94
N ALA A 183 0.56 0.11 10.80
CA ALA A 183 -0.68 -0.33 11.43
C ALA A 183 -1.30 0.76 12.32
N ASP A 184 -0.50 1.51 13.07
CA ASP A 184 -0.97 2.61 13.92
C ASP A 184 -1.59 3.76 13.10
N ILE A 185 -0.95 4.13 12.00
CA ILE A 185 -1.47 5.19 11.12
C ILE A 185 -2.81 4.76 10.48
N ILE A 186 -2.90 3.51 10.00
CA ILE A 186 -4.13 2.98 9.39
C ILE A 186 -5.24 2.83 10.42
N PHE A 187 -4.91 2.40 11.65
CA PHE A 187 -5.87 2.25 12.73
C PHE A 187 -6.65 3.55 12.96
N ASN A 188 -5.96 4.69 13.08
CA ASN A 188 -6.55 6.01 13.33
C ASN A 188 -7.50 6.52 12.22
N ILE A 189 -7.50 5.87 11.06
CA ILE A 189 -8.37 6.20 9.92
C ILE A 189 -9.62 5.31 9.89
N LEU A 190 -9.51 4.08 10.40
CA LEU A 190 -10.60 3.09 10.37
C LEU A 190 -11.48 3.11 11.64
N VAL A 191 -11.07 3.82 12.70
CA VAL A 191 -11.85 4.06 13.92
C VAL A 191 -12.40 5.47 13.98
#